data_AF-A0A661P1M6-F1
#
_entry.id   AF-A0A661P1M6-F1
#
_cell.length_a   1.000
_cell.length_b   1.000
_cell.length_c   1.000
_cell.angle_alpha   90.00
_cell.angle_beta   90.00
_cell.angle_gamma   90.00
#
_symmetry.space_group_name_H-M   'P 1'
#
loop_
_entity.id
_entity.type
_entity.pdbx_description
1 polymer ?
#
loop_
_entity_poly.entity_id
_entity_poly.type
_entity_poly.pdbx_seq_one_letter_code
_entity_poly.pdbx_strand_id
1 'polypeptide(L)'
;MKANLIGTLLLVAGLVGSSCLIPRDPGEADNVCVSCHGSPERDTTALLQAAPPYDLAGRSATSAPGVGAHQIHLTPSNNHAAVACSQCHLVPTATDTLGHTDTAAPAEFIPGALARHNDASPSYDPVTRSCSGTYCHMDADEGSGSAGPPVWTAPRAAACGSCHSLPPPPPHDSSAQCGDCHAPVMSDGLFIMAADLHVDGVVQLGGPGICNTCHGNADNAAPPVDTTGHSETSAAGVGAHQTHLLGGHNAAALGGDRTARAVSCEDCHLVPERSTDSGHNDSSLPAELNFAGLSSAFGATPAYDGTRCSNSYCHGAMFVNGDESGGSLTTPVWTTVDGSQVGCDRCHGAPPPGPGGTHTTLTTCSLCHLHVNDDYSFNDPDLHVNGVVD
;
A
#
# COMPACT_ATOMS: atom_id res chain seq x y z
N MET A 1 -21.89 -27.94 91.29
CA MET A 1 -22.80 -26.83 90.95
C MET A 1 -21.96 -25.59 90.67
N LYS A 2 -22.27 -24.90 89.57
CA LYS A 2 -21.67 -23.64 89.05
C LYS A 2 -20.29 -23.80 88.39
N ALA A 3 -19.95 -23.19 87.27
CA ALA A 3 -20.57 -22.92 85.96
C ALA A 3 -19.44 -22.28 85.12
N ASN A 4 -19.39 -22.60 83.83
CA ASN A 4 -18.41 -22.11 82.86
C ASN A 4 -18.40 -20.58 82.73
N LEU A 5 -17.21 -20.01 82.49
CA LEU A 5 -17.02 -18.93 81.51
C LEU A 5 -15.56 -18.92 81.02
N ILE A 6 -15.31 -19.50 79.85
CA ILE A 6 -14.08 -19.33 79.08
C ILE A 6 -14.33 -18.12 78.18
N GLY A 7 -13.67 -17.00 78.47
CA GLY A 7 -13.69 -15.80 77.65
C GLY A 7 -12.75 -15.95 76.46
N THR A 8 -13.32 -16.15 75.27
CA THR A 8 -12.63 -16.07 73.99
C THR A 8 -12.35 -14.59 73.69
N LEU A 9 -11.09 -14.15 73.80
CA LEU A 9 -10.67 -12.85 73.28
C LEU A 9 -10.37 -13.02 71.79
N LEU A 10 -11.34 -12.63 70.95
CA LEU A 10 -11.17 -12.47 69.51
C LEU A 10 -10.09 -11.39 69.26
N LEU A 11 -8.94 -11.79 68.75
CA LEU A 11 -8.03 -10.87 68.07
C LEU A 11 -8.57 -10.70 66.63
N VAL A 12 -9.34 -9.64 66.39
CA VAL A 12 -9.72 -9.25 65.03
C VAL A 12 -8.46 -8.70 64.37
N ALA A 13 -7.75 -9.55 63.62
CA ALA A 13 -6.71 -9.13 62.70
C ALA A 13 -7.37 -8.41 61.51
N GLY A 14 -7.71 -7.15 61.68
CA GLY A 14 -8.03 -6.25 60.58
C GLY A 14 -6.74 -5.78 59.94
N LEU A 15 -6.24 -6.49 58.93
CA LEU A 15 -5.07 -6.11 58.11
C LEU A 15 -5.12 -6.85 56.77
N VAL A 16 -5.97 -6.38 55.85
CA VAL A 16 -5.81 -6.59 54.40
C VAL A 16 -6.47 -5.41 53.71
N GLY A 17 -5.67 -4.45 53.29
CA GLY A 17 -6.14 -3.20 52.69
C GLY A 17 -5.04 -2.19 52.41
N SER A 18 -3.87 -2.34 53.02
CA SER A 18 -2.75 -1.40 52.88
C SER A 18 -1.79 -1.73 51.73
N SER A 19 -1.83 -2.94 51.17
CA SER A 19 -0.85 -3.39 50.17
C SER A 19 -0.96 -2.67 48.82
N CYS A 20 -2.11 -2.08 48.50
CA CYS A 20 -2.33 -1.40 47.22
C CYS A 20 -1.90 0.08 47.22
N LEU A 21 -1.56 0.67 48.37
CA LEU A 21 -1.29 2.12 48.52
C LEU A 21 0.16 2.46 48.87
N ILE A 22 1.09 1.50 48.77
CA ILE A 22 2.50 1.71 49.13
C ILE A 22 3.31 2.00 47.84
N PRO A 23 3.91 3.20 47.70
CA PRO A 23 4.81 3.53 46.59
C PRO A 23 6.02 2.58 46.54
N ARG A 24 6.59 2.36 45.34
CA ARG A 24 7.60 1.31 45.13
C ARG A 24 9.03 1.83 44.97
N ASP A 25 9.98 1.01 45.41
CA ASP A 25 11.39 1.13 45.05
C ASP A 25 11.62 0.54 43.63
N PRO A 26 12.35 1.23 42.74
CA PRO A 26 12.62 0.73 41.39
C PRO A 26 13.64 -0.42 41.42
N GLY A 27 13.24 -1.64 41.02
CA GLY A 27 14.19 -2.74 40.79
C GLY A 27 13.71 -4.20 40.91
N GLU A 28 12.43 -4.49 41.22
CA GLU A 28 11.95 -5.87 41.41
C GLU A 28 11.07 -6.34 40.24
N ALA A 29 11.29 -7.57 39.74
CA ALA A 29 10.63 -8.13 38.56
C ALA A 29 9.37 -8.97 38.89
N ASP A 30 8.29 -8.67 38.17
CA ASP A 30 7.29 -9.56 37.55
C ASP A 30 6.33 -10.44 38.41
N ASN A 31 5.22 -9.82 38.85
CA ASN A 31 3.81 -10.31 38.81
C ASN A 31 2.84 -9.35 39.54
N VAL A 32 3.34 -8.22 40.06
CA VAL A 32 2.72 -7.47 41.15
C VAL A 32 1.42 -6.72 40.81
N CYS A 33 0.93 -6.71 39.57
CA CYS A 33 -0.43 -6.24 39.30
C CYS A 33 -1.47 -7.17 39.95
N VAL A 34 -1.17 -8.48 39.92
CA VAL A 34 -2.04 -9.56 40.44
C VAL A 34 -2.26 -9.51 41.95
N SER A 35 -1.52 -8.66 42.68
CA SER A 35 -1.74 -8.42 44.10
C SER A 35 -2.96 -7.53 44.39
N CYS A 36 -3.44 -6.78 43.41
CA CYS A 36 -4.60 -5.89 43.54
C CYS A 36 -5.71 -6.23 42.53
N HIS A 37 -5.37 -6.54 41.28
CA HIS A 37 -6.32 -6.98 40.25
C HIS A 37 -5.70 -8.07 39.38
N GLY A 38 -6.48 -8.95 38.79
CA GLY A 38 -5.89 -10.11 38.12
C GLY A 38 -6.09 -11.41 38.92
N SER A 39 -5.31 -12.43 38.60
CA SER A 39 -5.20 -13.67 39.37
C SER A 39 -3.85 -14.33 39.10
N PRO A 40 -2.98 -14.49 40.13
CA PRO A 40 -1.73 -15.22 39.99
C PRO A 40 -1.93 -16.72 39.76
N GLU A 41 -3.11 -17.25 40.09
CA GLU A 41 -3.43 -18.67 39.97
C GLU A 41 -3.74 -19.11 38.53
N ARG A 42 -3.81 -18.19 37.58
CA ARG A 42 -4.01 -18.52 36.16
C ARG A 42 -2.75 -19.11 35.58
N ASP A 43 -2.86 -20.33 35.04
CA ASP A 43 -1.80 -20.97 34.24
C ASP A 43 -1.73 -20.35 32.84
N THR A 44 -1.23 -19.10 32.79
CA THR A 44 -1.18 -18.26 31.58
C THR A 44 0.02 -17.31 31.66
N THR A 45 0.21 -16.44 30.66
CA THR A 45 1.27 -15.42 30.69
C THR A 45 1.05 -14.40 31.81
N ALA A 46 2.12 -13.75 32.29
CA ALA A 46 2.03 -12.70 33.32
C ALA A 46 1.07 -11.56 32.93
N LEU A 47 0.97 -11.26 31.64
CA LEU A 47 0.04 -10.27 31.10
C LEU A 47 -1.43 -10.73 31.23
N LEU A 48 -1.74 -12.00 30.96
CA LEU A 48 -3.08 -12.57 31.15
C LEU A 48 -3.45 -12.82 32.61
N GLN A 49 -2.44 -13.05 33.47
CA GLN A 49 -2.61 -13.08 34.92
C GLN A 49 -2.98 -11.70 35.46
N ALA A 50 -2.29 -10.64 35.01
CA ALA A 50 -2.54 -9.25 35.41
C ALA A 50 -3.85 -8.69 34.83
N ALA A 51 -4.24 -9.09 33.62
CA ALA A 51 -5.49 -8.68 33.01
C ALA A 51 -6.68 -9.21 33.82
N PRO A 52 -7.56 -8.34 34.37
CA PRO A 52 -8.60 -8.76 35.30
C PRO A 52 -9.42 -9.98 34.83
N PRO A 53 -9.31 -11.14 35.50
CA PRO A 53 -10.45 -12.01 35.74
C PRO A 53 -11.16 -11.60 37.03
N TYR A 54 -10.53 -10.80 37.90
CA TYR A 54 -11.06 -10.21 39.12
C TYR A 54 -10.67 -8.74 39.16
N ASP A 55 -11.62 -7.86 39.45
CA ASP A 55 -11.35 -6.45 39.70
C ASP A 55 -11.05 -6.16 41.18
N LEU A 56 -10.84 -4.88 41.52
CA LEU A 56 -10.55 -4.43 42.89
C LEU A 56 -11.66 -4.79 43.92
N ALA A 57 -12.87 -5.11 43.46
CA ALA A 57 -13.98 -5.55 44.30
C ALA A 57 -14.14 -7.09 44.31
N GLY A 58 -13.21 -7.83 43.70
CA GLY A 58 -13.25 -9.28 43.58
C GLY A 58 -14.32 -9.80 42.61
N ARG A 59 -14.89 -8.95 41.75
CA ARG A 59 -15.89 -9.36 40.76
C ARG A 59 -15.19 -9.98 39.56
N SER A 60 -15.75 -11.06 39.01
CA SER A 60 -15.20 -11.75 37.84
C SER A 60 -16.08 -11.78 36.59
N ALA A 61 -17.31 -11.30 36.71
CA ALA A 61 -18.20 -11.22 35.56
C ALA A 61 -17.73 -10.13 34.59
N THR A 62 -17.71 -10.41 33.29
CA THR A 62 -17.42 -9.42 32.24
C THR A 62 -18.43 -8.28 32.21
N SER A 63 -19.60 -8.44 32.84
CA SER A 63 -20.57 -7.38 33.07
C SER A 63 -20.13 -6.33 34.11
N ALA A 64 -19.06 -6.60 34.87
CA ALA A 64 -18.45 -5.65 35.79
C ALA A 64 -17.46 -4.73 35.04
N PRO A 65 -17.51 -3.40 35.22
CA PRO A 65 -16.61 -2.47 34.53
C PRO A 65 -15.12 -2.70 34.78
N GLY A 66 -14.74 -3.21 35.96
CA GLY A 66 -13.35 -3.52 36.29
C GLY A 66 -12.82 -4.81 35.65
N VAL A 67 -13.69 -5.63 35.04
CA VAL A 67 -13.32 -6.86 34.33
C VAL A 67 -13.49 -6.64 32.82
N GLY A 68 -14.73 -6.36 32.39
CA GLY A 68 -15.07 -6.01 31.02
C GLY A 68 -14.50 -6.93 29.95
N ALA A 69 -14.00 -6.32 28.89
CA ALA A 69 -13.49 -6.99 27.69
C ALA A 69 -11.95 -7.09 27.65
N HIS A 70 -11.25 -7.10 28.79
CA HIS A 70 -9.78 -7.24 28.77
C HIS A 70 -9.34 -8.50 28.00
N GLN A 71 -9.89 -9.66 28.37
CA GLN A 71 -9.36 -10.95 27.91
C GLN A 71 -9.52 -11.21 26.40
N ILE A 72 -10.55 -10.63 25.77
CA ILE A 72 -10.80 -10.84 24.33
C ILE A 72 -9.72 -10.16 23.46
N HIS A 73 -9.14 -9.05 23.92
CA HIS A 73 -8.10 -8.34 23.18
C HIS A 73 -6.70 -8.95 23.38
N LEU A 74 -6.46 -9.58 24.51
CA LEU A 74 -5.15 -10.15 24.87
C LEU A 74 -4.91 -11.55 24.29
N THR A 75 -5.91 -12.12 23.62
CA THR A 75 -5.83 -13.43 22.98
C THR A 75 -5.79 -13.21 21.47
N PRO A 76 -4.83 -13.81 20.73
CA PRO A 76 -4.84 -13.72 19.29
C PRO A 76 -6.09 -14.39 18.72
N SER A 77 -6.53 -13.93 17.56
CA SER A 77 -7.69 -14.46 16.86
C SER A 77 -7.35 -14.67 15.38
N ASN A 78 -8.31 -15.13 14.59
CA ASN A 78 -8.11 -15.31 13.15
C ASN A 78 -8.00 -13.97 12.39
N ASN A 79 -8.17 -12.82 13.06
CA ASN A 79 -8.11 -11.51 12.41
C ASN A 79 -7.23 -10.48 13.13
N HIS A 80 -6.55 -10.80 14.23
CA HIS A 80 -5.54 -9.92 14.82
C HIS A 80 -4.60 -10.71 15.75
N ALA A 81 -3.36 -10.22 15.92
CA ALA A 81 -2.48 -10.64 17.01
C ALA A 81 -3.02 -10.20 18.39
N ALA A 82 -2.49 -10.79 19.47
CA ALA A 82 -2.79 -10.31 20.82
C ALA A 82 -2.39 -8.83 20.99
N VAL A 83 -3.30 -8.02 21.51
CA VAL A 83 -3.09 -6.58 21.75
C VAL A 83 -2.46 -6.39 23.13
N ALA A 84 -1.24 -5.85 23.20
CA ALA A 84 -0.61 -5.57 24.50
C ALA A 84 -1.33 -4.43 25.25
N CYS A 85 -1.30 -4.42 26.58
CA CYS A 85 -2.01 -3.41 27.39
C CYS A 85 -1.65 -1.95 27.00
N SER A 86 -0.36 -1.70 26.72
CA SER A 86 0.17 -0.39 26.32
C SER A 86 -0.36 0.13 24.98
N GLN A 87 -0.99 -0.74 24.19
CA GLN A 87 -1.64 -0.36 22.94
C GLN A 87 -3.01 0.26 23.17
N CYS A 88 -3.68 -0.11 24.27
CA CYS A 88 -5.01 0.40 24.63
C CYS A 88 -4.92 1.61 25.56
N HIS A 89 -4.14 1.51 26.64
CA HIS A 89 -3.99 2.57 27.64
C HIS A 89 -2.56 2.64 28.20
N LEU A 90 -2.23 3.72 28.90
CA LEU A 90 -1.01 3.83 29.67
C LEU A 90 -0.96 2.71 30.72
N VAL A 91 0.09 1.88 30.68
CA VAL A 91 0.33 0.87 31.72
C VAL A 91 1.19 1.53 32.80
N PRO A 92 0.71 1.59 34.05
CA PRO A 92 1.44 2.26 35.13
C PRO A 92 2.73 1.52 35.46
N THR A 93 3.80 2.26 35.71
CA THR A 93 5.09 1.72 36.19
C THR A 93 5.21 1.77 37.72
N ALA A 94 4.36 2.58 38.38
CA ALA A 94 4.22 2.70 39.82
C ALA A 94 2.75 2.94 40.21
N THR A 95 2.37 2.68 41.46
CA THR A 95 0.98 2.78 41.92
C THR A 95 0.42 4.20 41.79
N ASP A 96 1.24 5.22 42.06
CA ASP A 96 0.92 6.64 41.98
C ASP A 96 1.21 7.27 40.61
N THR A 97 1.47 6.45 39.58
CA THR A 97 1.56 6.95 38.19
C THR A 97 0.25 7.61 37.80
N LEU A 98 0.35 8.74 37.08
CA LEU A 98 -0.78 9.44 36.48
C LEU A 98 -1.76 8.46 35.80
N GLY A 99 -3.04 8.55 36.13
CA GLY A 99 -4.08 7.71 35.54
C GLY A 99 -4.23 6.34 36.20
N HIS A 100 -3.74 6.15 37.42
CA HIS A 100 -3.83 4.89 38.14
C HIS A 100 -4.49 5.06 39.53
N THR A 101 -3.71 5.25 40.62
CA THR A 101 -4.26 5.53 41.96
C THR A 101 -3.91 6.93 42.46
N ASP A 102 -3.50 7.82 41.56
CA ASP A 102 -3.22 9.23 41.86
C ASP A 102 -4.50 10.02 42.17
N THR A 103 -5.66 9.53 41.74
CA THR A 103 -6.98 10.09 42.03
C THR A 103 -7.95 9.05 42.62
N ALA A 104 -9.14 9.50 43.00
CA ALA A 104 -10.19 8.61 43.50
C ALA A 104 -10.75 7.75 42.36
N ALA A 105 -10.95 6.46 42.64
CA ALA A 105 -11.48 5.52 41.66
C ALA A 105 -12.81 6.00 41.02
N PRO A 106 -13.06 5.68 39.73
CA PRO A 106 -12.24 4.84 38.85
C PRO A 106 -10.99 5.56 38.29
N ALA A 107 -9.94 4.80 37.99
CA ALA A 107 -8.72 5.30 37.34
C ALA A 107 -9.02 5.97 36.00
N GLU A 108 -8.27 7.03 35.66
CA GLU A 108 -8.42 7.71 34.38
C GLU A 108 -7.98 6.83 33.21
N PHE A 109 -8.76 6.86 32.13
CA PHE A 109 -8.36 6.24 30.88
C PHE A 109 -7.43 7.17 30.10
N ILE A 110 -6.15 6.83 30.05
CA ILE A 110 -5.14 7.53 29.24
C ILE A 110 -4.81 6.66 28.03
N PRO A 111 -5.14 7.06 26.79
CA PRO A 111 -5.02 6.17 25.63
C PRO A 111 -3.57 5.77 25.27
N GLY A 112 -3.42 4.50 24.88
CA GLY A 112 -2.18 3.89 24.42
C GLY A 112 -1.76 4.34 23.02
N ALA A 113 -0.72 3.71 22.48
CA ALA A 113 -0.18 4.07 21.17
C ALA A 113 -1.12 3.65 20.02
N LEU A 114 -1.44 2.36 19.90
CA LEU A 114 -2.34 1.86 18.84
C LEU A 114 -3.73 2.49 18.91
N ALA A 115 -4.28 2.72 20.10
CA ALA A 115 -5.59 3.36 20.27
C ALA A 115 -5.65 4.74 19.57
N ARG A 116 -4.53 5.47 19.54
CA ARG A 116 -4.37 6.81 18.93
C ARG A 116 -3.82 6.78 17.50
N HIS A 117 -3.65 5.60 16.90
CA HIS A 117 -3.13 5.50 15.55
C HIS A 117 -4.06 6.23 14.55
N ASN A 118 -3.49 6.78 13.47
CA ASN A 118 -4.22 7.53 12.44
C ASN A 118 -5.00 8.72 13.01
N ASP A 119 -4.37 9.46 13.92
CA ASP A 119 -4.95 10.64 14.58
C ASP A 119 -6.27 10.37 15.30
N ALA A 120 -6.53 9.11 15.64
CA ALA A 120 -7.69 8.71 16.43
C ALA A 120 -7.70 9.46 17.77
N SER A 121 -8.91 9.78 18.24
CA SER A 121 -9.16 10.48 19.51
C SER A 121 -9.96 9.59 20.47
N PRO A 122 -9.31 8.61 21.14
CA PRO A 122 -10.00 7.65 21.97
C PRO A 122 -10.75 8.27 23.13
N SER A 123 -11.94 7.76 23.39
CA SER A 123 -12.75 8.10 24.54
C SER A 123 -13.37 6.85 25.17
N TYR A 124 -13.54 6.89 26.49
CA TYR A 124 -14.32 5.92 27.25
C TYR A 124 -15.40 6.66 28.03
N ASP A 125 -16.67 6.35 27.76
CA ASP A 125 -17.80 6.88 28.53
C ASP A 125 -18.11 5.93 29.70
N PRO A 126 -17.90 6.31 30.97
CA PRO A 126 -18.16 5.43 32.11
C PRO A 126 -19.65 5.18 32.37
N VAL A 127 -20.56 6.00 31.84
CA VAL A 127 -22.02 5.85 32.01
C VAL A 127 -22.53 4.75 31.09
N THR A 128 -22.23 4.86 29.80
CA THR A 128 -22.65 3.87 28.79
C THR A 128 -21.69 2.69 28.69
N ARG A 129 -20.48 2.82 29.28
CA ARG A 129 -19.37 1.85 29.24
C ARG A 129 -18.95 1.58 27.80
N SER A 130 -18.98 2.58 26.94
CA SER A 130 -18.58 2.45 25.55
C SER A 130 -17.19 3.02 25.32
N CYS A 131 -16.46 2.39 24.41
CA CYS A 131 -15.24 2.96 23.83
C CYS A 131 -15.59 3.52 22.46
N SER A 132 -15.06 4.69 22.12
CA SER A 132 -15.28 5.31 20.81
C SER A 132 -14.07 6.13 20.39
N GLY A 133 -14.01 6.53 19.11
CA GLY A 133 -12.89 7.32 18.56
C GLY A 133 -11.52 6.64 18.65
N THR A 134 -11.44 5.32 18.83
CA THR A 134 -10.17 4.57 18.79
C THR A 134 -9.89 4.09 17.37
N TYR A 135 -8.63 3.77 17.07
CA TYR A 135 -8.25 3.15 15.78
C TYR A 135 -9.08 1.89 15.43
N CYS A 136 -9.43 1.05 16.41
CA CYS A 136 -10.19 -0.20 16.18
C CYS A 136 -11.71 -0.05 16.37
N HIS A 137 -12.13 0.88 17.23
CA HIS A 137 -13.53 1.20 17.54
C HIS A 137 -13.76 2.66 17.20
N MET A 138 -13.81 2.91 15.90
CA MET A 138 -14.00 4.22 15.31
C MET A 138 -15.44 4.69 15.56
N ASP A 139 -15.63 6.00 15.55
CA ASP A 139 -16.98 6.55 15.46
C ASP A 139 -17.58 6.23 14.08
N ALA A 140 -18.91 6.27 13.98
CA ALA A 140 -19.58 6.03 12.71
C ALA A 140 -19.20 7.14 11.70
N ASP A 141 -18.37 6.79 10.72
CA ASP A 141 -17.99 7.58 9.55
C ASP A 141 -18.12 6.74 8.26
N GLU A 142 -17.87 7.34 7.09
CA GLU A 142 -18.03 6.65 5.80
C GLU A 142 -17.08 5.44 5.62
N GLY A 143 -15.99 5.36 6.40
CA GLY A 143 -15.03 4.26 6.35
C GLY A 143 -15.19 3.20 7.43
N SER A 144 -15.92 3.53 8.49
CA SER A 144 -16.24 2.64 9.58
C SER A 144 -17.21 1.55 9.14
N GLY A 145 -16.99 0.37 9.69
CA GLY A 145 -17.91 -0.74 9.52
C GLY A 145 -19.25 -0.48 10.20
N SER A 146 -20.22 -1.36 9.99
CA SER A 146 -21.59 -1.17 10.48
C SER A 146 -21.77 -1.31 11.99
N ALA A 147 -20.70 -1.57 12.76
CA ALA A 147 -20.82 -1.65 14.21
C ALA A 147 -20.62 -0.26 14.84
N GLY A 148 -21.70 0.25 15.44
CA GLY A 148 -21.57 1.37 16.38
C GLY A 148 -20.69 1.02 17.60
N PRO A 149 -20.40 2.01 18.46
CA PRO A 149 -19.47 1.88 19.57
C PRO A 149 -19.70 0.61 20.41
N PRO A 150 -18.69 -0.23 20.66
CA PRO A 150 -18.85 -1.42 21.47
C PRO A 150 -19.05 -1.07 22.94
N VAL A 151 -19.76 -1.93 23.66
CA VAL A 151 -19.96 -1.83 25.11
C VAL A 151 -18.92 -2.71 25.80
N TRP A 152 -18.04 -2.09 26.59
CA TRP A 152 -16.94 -2.70 27.34
C TRP A 152 -17.38 -3.89 28.20
N THR A 153 -18.57 -3.78 28.83
CA THR A 153 -19.12 -4.83 29.70
C THR A 153 -19.98 -5.86 28.98
N ALA A 154 -19.99 -5.86 27.64
CA ALA A 154 -20.71 -6.81 26.82
C ALA A 154 -19.85 -7.26 25.62
N PRO A 155 -18.71 -7.95 25.87
CA PRO A 155 -17.80 -8.40 24.81
C PRO A 155 -18.51 -9.34 23.82
N ARG A 156 -18.21 -9.16 22.53
CA ARG A 156 -18.76 -9.96 21.43
C ARG A 156 -17.70 -10.15 20.34
N ALA A 157 -17.82 -11.23 19.57
CA ALA A 157 -17.01 -11.39 18.36
C ALA A 157 -17.39 -10.33 17.31
N ALA A 158 -16.40 -9.83 16.59
CA ALA A 158 -16.58 -8.90 15.48
C ALA A 158 -16.84 -9.69 14.18
N ALA A 159 -17.83 -9.27 13.40
CA ALA A 159 -18.03 -9.77 12.04
C ALA A 159 -17.19 -8.95 11.05
N CYS A 160 -16.86 -9.52 9.89
CA CYS A 160 -16.25 -8.74 8.81
C CYS A 160 -17.19 -7.57 8.43
N GLY A 161 -16.63 -6.41 8.08
CA GLY A 161 -17.44 -5.21 7.82
C GLY A 161 -17.94 -4.48 9.07
N SER A 162 -17.57 -4.94 10.28
CA SER A 162 -17.92 -4.25 11.53
C SER A 162 -16.91 -3.18 11.96
N CYS A 163 -15.64 -3.32 11.57
CA CYS A 163 -14.58 -2.34 11.88
C CYS A 163 -14.42 -1.32 10.77
N HIS A 164 -14.23 -1.76 9.53
CA HIS A 164 -14.17 -0.91 8.34
C HIS A 164 -15.13 -1.45 7.26
N SER A 165 -15.52 -0.59 6.33
CA SER A 165 -16.30 -0.98 5.14
C SER A 165 -15.55 -2.00 4.27
N LEU A 166 -16.29 -2.79 3.50
CA LEU A 166 -15.74 -3.80 2.60
C LEU A 166 -16.22 -3.55 1.16
N PRO A 167 -15.40 -2.94 0.28
CA PRO A 167 -14.08 -2.38 0.55
C PRO A 167 -14.13 -1.07 1.38
N PRO A 168 -13.00 -0.61 1.95
CA PRO A 168 -12.93 0.70 2.59
C PRO A 168 -13.25 1.83 1.59
N PRO A 169 -13.43 3.08 2.06
CA PRO A 169 -13.65 4.22 1.18
C PRO A 169 -12.52 4.42 0.16
N PRO A 170 -12.71 5.34 -0.81
CA PRO A 170 -11.70 5.69 -1.80
C PRO A 170 -10.30 5.84 -1.18
N PRO A 171 -9.25 5.33 -1.85
CA PRO A 171 -9.18 5.05 -3.28
C PRO A 171 -9.57 3.63 -3.73
N HIS A 172 -10.18 2.80 -2.88
CA HIS A 172 -10.59 1.45 -3.27
C HIS A 172 -11.67 1.48 -4.36
N ASP A 173 -11.57 0.54 -5.30
CA ASP A 173 -12.65 0.24 -6.25
C ASP A 173 -13.69 -0.70 -5.60
N SER A 174 -14.68 -1.17 -6.38
CA SER A 174 -15.69 -2.12 -5.89
C SER A 174 -15.27 -3.60 -6.00
N SER A 175 -13.98 -3.90 -6.18
CA SER A 175 -13.49 -5.27 -6.31
C SER A 175 -13.64 -6.05 -5.00
N ALA A 176 -14.03 -7.32 -5.12
CA ALA A 176 -14.05 -8.26 -4.00
C ALA A 176 -12.74 -9.07 -3.90
N GLN A 177 -11.80 -8.86 -4.82
CA GLN A 177 -10.51 -9.56 -4.90
C GLN A 177 -9.45 -8.81 -4.10
N CYS A 178 -9.63 -8.81 -2.77
CA CYS A 178 -8.74 -8.05 -1.88
C CYS A 178 -7.29 -8.56 -1.95
N GLY A 179 -7.10 -9.86 -2.25
CA GLY A 179 -5.78 -10.49 -2.34
C GLY A 179 -4.91 -9.91 -3.46
N ASP A 180 -5.50 -9.31 -4.49
CA ASP A 180 -4.76 -8.70 -5.61
C ASP A 180 -3.86 -7.54 -5.15
N CYS A 181 -4.30 -6.79 -4.14
CA CYS A 181 -3.56 -5.66 -3.57
C CYS A 181 -2.97 -5.98 -2.20
N HIS A 182 -3.70 -6.77 -1.39
CA HIS A 182 -3.37 -7.07 0.01
C HIS A 182 -2.85 -8.50 0.21
N ALA A 183 -2.22 -9.08 -0.82
CA ALA A 183 -1.63 -10.42 -0.80
C ALA A 183 -0.80 -10.78 0.45
N PRO A 184 -0.04 -9.86 1.09
CA PRO A 184 0.74 -10.22 2.27
C PRO A 184 -0.11 -10.56 3.50
N VAL A 185 -1.34 -10.07 3.59
CA VAL A 185 -2.19 -10.18 4.78
C VAL A 185 -3.44 -11.02 4.55
N MET A 186 -4.02 -10.98 3.35
CA MET A 186 -5.31 -11.61 3.07
C MET A 186 -5.38 -12.23 1.67
N SER A 187 -6.18 -13.28 1.56
CA SER A 187 -6.63 -13.83 0.29
C SER A 187 -8.09 -13.44 0.03
N ASP A 188 -8.57 -13.75 -1.16
CA ASP A 188 -9.97 -13.54 -1.51
C ASP A 188 -10.91 -14.36 -0.60
N GLY A 189 -12.18 -13.94 -0.58
CA GLY A 189 -13.19 -14.51 0.32
C GLY A 189 -13.07 -14.02 1.76
N LEU A 190 -12.39 -12.88 1.99
CA LEU A 190 -12.17 -12.27 3.31
C LEU A 190 -11.39 -13.16 4.29
N PHE A 191 -10.51 -14.01 3.77
CA PHE A 191 -9.66 -14.85 4.60
C PHE A 191 -8.34 -14.14 4.92
N ILE A 192 -8.07 -13.95 6.21
CA ILE A 192 -6.85 -13.31 6.69
C ILE A 192 -5.82 -14.40 6.97
N MET A 193 -4.79 -14.45 6.13
CA MET A 193 -3.76 -15.49 6.20
C MET A 193 -2.63 -15.13 7.19
N ALA A 194 -2.38 -13.83 7.40
CA ALA A 194 -1.41 -13.31 8.35
C ALA A 194 -2.09 -12.39 9.35
N ALA A 195 -2.79 -12.98 10.31
CA ALA A 195 -3.57 -12.24 11.31
C ALA A 195 -2.70 -11.31 12.18
N ASP A 196 -1.40 -11.56 12.30
CA ASP A 196 -0.45 -10.70 12.99
C ASP A 196 -0.18 -9.38 12.26
N LEU A 197 -0.42 -9.34 10.95
CA LEU A 197 -0.32 -8.13 10.12
C LEU A 197 -1.67 -7.42 9.96
N HIS A 198 -2.77 -8.01 10.42
CA HIS A 198 -4.08 -7.37 10.39
C HIS A 198 -4.34 -6.66 11.73
N VAL A 199 -4.58 -5.34 11.67
CA VAL A 199 -4.72 -4.46 12.84
C VAL A 199 -3.37 -4.19 13.57
N ASP A 200 -2.26 -4.11 12.82
CA ASP A 200 -0.94 -3.70 13.33
C ASP A 200 -0.65 -2.19 13.13
N GLY A 201 -1.58 -1.46 12.50
CA GLY A 201 -1.43 -0.04 12.15
C GLY A 201 -0.84 0.21 10.77
N VAL A 202 -0.43 -0.83 10.04
CA VAL A 202 0.22 -0.72 8.73
C VAL A 202 -0.63 -1.38 7.66
N VAL A 203 -0.96 -0.65 6.60
CA VAL A 203 -1.61 -1.24 5.42
C VAL A 203 -0.57 -2.01 4.63
N GLN A 204 -0.72 -3.33 4.58
CA GLN A 204 0.17 -4.19 3.81
C GLN A 204 -0.29 -4.21 2.35
N LEU A 205 0.58 -3.73 1.47
CA LEU A 205 0.47 -3.83 0.02
C LEU A 205 1.59 -4.75 -0.47
N GLY A 206 1.28 -5.77 -1.25
CA GLY A 206 2.26 -6.75 -1.72
C GLY A 206 2.64 -6.59 -3.19
N GLY A 207 3.95 -6.58 -3.47
CA GLY A 207 4.56 -7.01 -4.75
C GLY A 207 5.50 -6.00 -5.44
N PRO A 208 6.74 -6.39 -5.84
CA PRO A 208 7.38 -5.80 -7.02
C PRO A 208 6.59 -6.25 -8.26
N GLY A 209 5.83 -5.35 -8.89
CA GLY A 209 4.89 -5.70 -9.98
C GLY A 209 3.43 -5.24 -9.79
N ILE A 210 3.15 -4.28 -8.89
CA ILE A 210 1.80 -3.70 -8.70
C ILE A 210 1.19 -3.17 -10.00
N CYS A 211 2.01 -2.63 -10.91
CA CYS A 211 1.51 -2.17 -12.21
C CYS A 211 0.80 -3.31 -12.96
N ASN A 212 1.45 -4.47 -12.99
CA ASN A 212 1.04 -5.69 -13.71
C ASN A 212 -0.23 -6.32 -13.13
N THR A 213 -0.65 -5.91 -11.92
CA THR A 213 -1.94 -6.28 -11.34
C THR A 213 -3.11 -5.64 -12.10
N CYS A 214 -2.93 -4.41 -12.58
CA CYS A 214 -3.99 -3.68 -13.30
C CYS A 214 -3.77 -3.64 -14.82
N HIS A 215 -2.52 -3.53 -15.27
CA HIS A 215 -2.15 -3.46 -16.69
C HIS A 215 -0.74 -4.00 -16.91
N GLY A 216 -0.48 -4.66 -18.04
CA GLY A 216 0.77 -5.37 -18.26
C GLY A 216 0.58 -6.89 -18.24
N ASN A 217 1.65 -7.62 -17.96
CA ASN A 217 1.63 -9.07 -17.79
C ASN A 217 2.74 -9.54 -16.83
N ALA A 218 2.97 -10.84 -16.74
CA ALA A 218 4.05 -11.40 -15.92
C ALA A 218 5.47 -10.95 -16.32
N ASP A 219 5.66 -10.50 -17.57
CA ASP A 219 6.96 -10.10 -18.10
C ASP A 219 7.27 -8.63 -17.83
N ASN A 220 6.29 -7.73 -18.03
CA ASN A 220 6.48 -6.28 -17.84
C ASN A 220 5.15 -5.51 -17.70
N ALA A 221 5.27 -4.24 -17.29
CA ALA A 221 4.15 -3.33 -17.06
C ALA A 221 3.64 -2.63 -18.32
N ALA A 222 4.40 -2.61 -19.42
CA ALA A 222 3.87 -2.06 -20.66
C ALA A 222 2.70 -2.94 -21.11
N PRO A 223 1.50 -2.43 -21.40
CA PRO A 223 0.36 -3.30 -21.70
C PRO A 223 0.59 -4.26 -22.87
N PRO A 224 0.56 -5.59 -22.66
CA PRO A 224 -0.13 -6.48 -23.57
C PRO A 224 -1.58 -6.72 -23.13
N VAL A 225 -1.95 -6.35 -21.89
CA VAL A 225 -3.32 -6.27 -21.39
C VAL A 225 -3.53 -4.88 -20.79
N ASP A 226 -4.56 -4.17 -21.24
CA ASP A 226 -4.90 -2.85 -20.70
C ASP A 226 -5.78 -2.94 -19.43
N THR A 227 -6.02 -1.80 -18.78
CA THR A 227 -6.83 -1.72 -17.55
C THR A 227 -8.31 -2.08 -17.74
N THR A 228 -8.75 -2.31 -18.98
CA THR A 228 -10.11 -2.76 -19.32
C THR A 228 -10.14 -4.23 -19.75
N GLY A 229 -8.99 -4.91 -19.73
CA GLY A 229 -8.87 -6.33 -20.05
C GLY A 229 -8.72 -6.65 -21.54
N HIS A 230 -8.58 -5.65 -22.41
CA HIS A 230 -8.25 -5.93 -23.82
C HIS A 230 -6.82 -6.40 -23.95
N SER A 231 -6.55 -7.28 -24.92
CA SER A 231 -5.20 -7.82 -25.17
C SER A 231 -4.73 -7.68 -26.62
N GLU A 232 -5.64 -7.29 -27.50
CA GLU A 232 -5.41 -7.08 -28.91
C GLU A 232 -4.75 -5.72 -29.17
N THR A 233 -3.75 -5.67 -30.04
CA THR A 233 -3.04 -4.43 -30.39
C THR A 233 -3.94 -3.40 -31.10
N SER A 234 -5.15 -3.80 -31.53
CA SER A 234 -6.16 -2.87 -32.05
C SER A 234 -6.79 -1.99 -30.97
N ALA A 235 -6.68 -2.35 -29.68
CA ALA A 235 -7.11 -1.52 -28.56
C ALA A 235 -6.06 -0.45 -28.26
N ALA A 236 -6.48 0.81 -28.07
CA ALA A 236 -5.57 1.92 -27.82
C ALA A 236 -4.77 1.76 -26.51
N GLY A 237 -5.36 1.12 -25.49
CA GLY A 237 -4.68 0.81 -24.23
C GLY A 237 -3.53 -0.20 -24.38
N VAL A 238 -3.56 -1.05 -25.42
CA VAL A 238 -2.51 -2.02 -25.74
C VAL A 238 -1.56 -1.47 -26.80
N GLY A 239 -2.06 -1.29 -28.02
CA GLY A 239 -1.35 -0.66 -29.14
C GLY A 239 0.11 -1.11 -29.31
N ALA A 240 0.99 -0.15 -29.54
CA ALA A 240 2.40 -0.39 -29.84
C ALA A 240 3.32 -0.37 -28.60
N HIS A 241 2.79 -0.45 -27.37
CA HIS A 241 3.57 -0.39 -26.13
C HIS A 241 4.75 -1.38 -26.12
N GLN A 242 4.48 -2.66 -26.43
CA GLN A 242 5.52 -3.70 -26.44
C GLN A 242 6.61 -3.44 -27.49
N THR A 243 6.24 -2.93 -28.67
CA THR A 243 7.22 -2.64 -29.73
C THR A 243 8.18 -1.52 -29.31
N HIS A 244 7.67 -0.50 -28.62
CA HIS A 244 8.47 0.61 -28.11
C HIS A 244 9.39 0.18 -26.96
N LEU A 245 8.85 -0.52 -25.96
CA LEU A 245 9.62 -0.97 -24.80
C LEU A 245 10.76 -1.92 -25.21
N LEU A 246 10.56 -2.73 -26.24
CA LEU A 246 11.55 -3.72 -26.68
C LEU A 246 12.54 -3.17 -27.74
N GLY A 247 12.37 -1.94 -28.23
CA GLY A 247 13.19 -1.38 -29.33
C GLY A 247 12.97 -2.09 -30.66
N GLY A 248 11.80 -2.71 -30.83
CA GLY A 248 11.53 -3.76 -31.82
C GLY A 248 11.12 -3.29 -33.21
N HIS A 249 11.42 -2.05 -33.60
CA HIS A 249 11.15 -1.61 -34.97
C HIS A 249 11.92 -2.53 -35.94
N ASN A 250 11.23 -3.29 -36.78
CA ASN A 250 11.81 -4.20 -37.79
C ASN A 250 12.45 -5.51 -37.30
N ALA A 251 12.37 -5.89 -36.02
CA ALA A 251 13.05 -7.11 -35.55
C ALA A 251 12.63 -8.36 -36.36
N ALA A 252 11.34 -8.55 -36.63
CA ALA A 252 10.88 -9.69 -37.43
C ALA A 252 11.23 -9.58 -38.94
N ALA A 253 11.34 -8.36 -39.49
CA ALA A 253 11.60 -8.13 -40.92
C ALA A 253 13.09 -8.20 -41.28
N LEU A 254 13.99 -8.02 -40.31
CA LEU A 254 15.45 -7.99 -40.48
C LEU A 254 16.18 -9.17 -39.81
N GLY A 255 15.47 -10.23 -39.41
CA GLY A 255 16.11 -11.46 -38.92
C GLY A 255 16.27 -11.58 -37.41
N GLY A 256 15.60 -10.74 -36.63
CA GLY A 256 15.41 -10.91 -35.18
C GLY A 256 16.01 -9.81 -34.31
N ASP A 257 16.85 -8.94 -34.88
CA ASP A 257 17.64 -7.98 -34.10
C ASP A 257 16.93 -6.64 -33.89
N ARG A 258 17.15 -6.03 -32.72
CA ARG A 258 16.69 -4.65 -32.41
C ARG A 258 17.34 -3.68 -33.39
N THR A 259 16.59 -2.68 -33.84
CA THR A 259 17.16 -1.63 -34.70
C THR A 259 17.30 -0.28 -34.01
N ALA A 260 16.77 -0.13 -32.80
CA ALA A 260 16.84 1.10 -32.03
C ALA A 260 16.89 0.78 -30.54
N ARG A 261 17.25 1.77 -29.71
CA ARG A 261 17.15 1.65 -28.26
C ARG A 261 15.72 1.30 -27.83
N ALA A 262 15.61 0.66 -26.67
CA ALA A 262 14.34 0.58 -25.94
C ALA A 262 13.86 1.99 -25.58
N VAL A 263 12.57 2.25 -25.82
CA VAL A 263 11.93 3.50 -25.40
C VAL A 263 11.50 3.37 -23.95
N SER A 264 11.86 4.36 -23.14
CA SER A 264 11.52 4.40 -21.72
C SER A 264 10.07 4.89 -21.55
N CYS A 265 9.36 4.42 -20.53
CA CYS A 265 7.98 4.83 -20.28
C CYS A 265 7.87 6.36 -20.08
N GLU A 266 8.86 6.93 -19.41
CA GLU A 266 9.00 8.36 -19.12
C GLU A 266 9.17 9.24 -20.37
N ASP A 267 9.49 8.63 -21.53
CA ASP A 267 9.51 9.37 -22.79
C ASP A 267 8.08 9.80 -23.20
N CYS A 268 7.03 9.13 -22.72
CA CYS A 268 5.63 9.38 -23.12
C CYS A 268 4.74 9.90 -22.00
N HIS A 269 4.86 9.32 -20.80
CA HIS A 269 4.00 9.64 -19.67
C HIS A 269 4.74 9.51 -18.35
N LEU A 270 4.16 10.06 -17.29
CA LEU A 270 4.69 9.87 -15.94
C LEU A 270 4.53 8.41 -15.54
N VAL A 271 5.56 7.83 -14.93
CA VAL A 271 5.49 6.50 -14.32
C VAL A 271 5.27 6.71 -12.82
N PRO A 272 4.12 6.29 -12.27
CA PRO A 272 3.82 6.48 -10.87
C PRO A 272 4.66 5.55 -9.98
N GLU A 273 5.01 6.02 -8.78
CA GLU A 273 5.54 5.16 -7.71
C GLU A 273 4.42 4.53 -6.89
N ARG A 274 3.24 5.18 -6.84
CA ARG A 274 2.04 4.74 -6.12
C ARG A 274 0.79 4.84 -6.99
N SER A 275 -0.18 3.98 -6.70
CA SER A 275 -1.46 3.99 -7.43
C SER A 275 -2.18 5.34 -7.38
N THR A 276 -1.99 6.12 -6.31
CA THR A 276 -2.61 7.43 -6.07
C THR A 276 -1.79 8.62 -6.55
N ASP A 277 -0.64 8.40 -7.19
CA ASP A 277 0.16 9.50 -7.73
C ASP A 277 -0.62 10.21 -8.85
N SER A 278 -0.37 11.51 -9.01
CA SER A 278 -1.06 12.29 -10.04
C SER A 278 -0.66 11.85 -11.44
N GLY A 279 -1.64 11.77 -12.35
CA GLY A 279 -1.48 11.28 -13.72
C GLY A 279 -1.59 9.75 -13.85
N HIS A 280 -2.12 9.04 -12.85
CA HIS A 280 -2.31 7.59 -12.90
C HIS A 280 -3.80 7.19 -12.89
N ASN A 281 -4.46 7.25 -11.74
CA ASN A 281 -5.89 6.90 -11.60
C ASN A 281 -6.74 8.04 -10.99
N ASP A 282 -6.20 9.25 -11.01
CA ASP A 282 -6.83 10.47 -10.49
C ASP A 282 -7.82 11.11 -11.48
N SER A 283 -7.89 10.60 -12.71
CA SER A 283 -8.78 11.07 -13.76
C SER A 283 -9.48 9.92 -14.50
N SER A 284 -10.48 10.27 -15.31
CA SER A 284 -11.12 9.31 -16.21
C SER A 284 -10.19 8.96 -17.37
N LEU A 285 -10.18 7.68 -17.78
CA LEU A 285 -9.47 7.22 -18.96
C LEU A 285 -9.73 8.09 -20.21
N PRO A 286 -8.74 8.23 -21.12
CA PRO A 286 -7.39 7.64 -21.06
C PRO A 286 -6.43 8.38 -20.12
N ALA A 287 -5.34 7.70 -19.70
CA ALA A 287 -4.29 8.30 -18.88
C ALA A 287 -3.62 9.51 -19.57
N GLU A 288 -3.16 10.48 -18.78
CA GLU A 288 -2.50 11.68 -19.29
C GLU A 288 -1.12 11.39 -19.87
N LEU A 289 -0.89 11.87 -21.09
CA LEU A 289 0.44 11.86 -21.69
C LEU A 289 1.20 13.14 -21.30
N ASN A 290 2.37 12.92 -20.72
CA ASN A 290 3.28 13.97 -20.25
C ASN A 290 4.61 13.75 -20.97
N PHE A 291 4.63 14.10 -22.24
CA PHE A 291 5.78 13.85 -23.12
C PHE A 291 7.05 14.54 -22.61
N ALA A 292 8.11 13.76 -22.43
CA ALA A 292 9.40 14.21 -21.95
C ALA A 292 10.53 13.41 -22.61
N GLY A 293 11.77 13.71 -22.20
CA GLY A 293 12.93 12.94 -22.63
C GLY A 293 13.11 12.96 -24.14
N LEU A 294 13.17 11.76 -24.73
CA LEU A 294 13.46 11.63 -26.15
C LEU A 294 12.30 12.08 -27.04
N SER A 295 11.05 11.94 -26.61
CA SER A 295 9.90 12.29 -27.45
C SER A 295 9.92 13.78 -27.81
N SER A 296 10.36 14.65 -26.90
CA SER A 296 10.48 16.10 -27.05
C SER A 296 11.89 16.59 -27.42
N ALA A 297 12.80 15.68 -27.77
CA ALA A 297 14.15 16.04 -28.20
C ALA A 297 14.14 16.98 -29.42
N PHE A 298 15.19 17.79 -29.55
CA PHE A 298 15.36 18.78 -30.62
C PHE A 298 14.20 19.79 -30.77
N GLY A 299 13.49 20.08 -29.67
CA GLY A 299 12.39 21.04 -29.66
C GLY A 299 11.09 20.51 -30.26
N ALA A 300 10.99 19.19 -30.43
CA ALA A 300 9.76 18.53 -30.83
C ALA A 300 8.62 18.85 -29.83
N THR A 301 7.39 18.93 -30.35
CA THR A 301 6.17 19.19 -29.57
C THR A 301 5.21 18.02 -29.75
N PRO A 302 5.44 16.89 -29.07
CA PRO A 302 4.72 15.65 -29.32
C PRO A 302 3.23 15.81 -29.05
N ALA A 303 2.43 15.14 -29.86
CA ALA A 303 0.99 15.08 -29.67
C ALA A 303 0.46 13.68 -30.01
N TYR A 304 -0.57 13.27 -29.29
CA TYR A 304 -1.34 12.07 -29.56
C TYR A 304 -2.82 12.46 -29.69
N ASP A 305 -3.46 12.10 -30.80
CA ASP A 305 -4.85 12.45 -31.08
C ASP A 305 -5.86 11.37 -30.65
N GLY A 306 -5.40 10.33 -29.94
CA GLY A 306 -6.18 9.13 -29.63
C GLY A 306 -6.01 7.99 -30.64
N THR A 307 -5.32 8.24 -31.76
CA THR A 307 -5.04 7.23 -32.79
C THR A 307 -3.62 7.27 -33.34
N ARG A 308 -3.02 8.46 -33.44
CA ARG A 308 -1.72 8.69 -34.07
C ARG A 308 -0.85 9.56 -33.17
N CYS A 309 0.44 9.23 -33.15
CA CYS A 309 1.47 10.10 -32.61
C CYS A 309 2.00 11.01 -33.72
N SER A 310 2.25 12.27 -33.38
CA SER A 310 2.76 13.28 -34.32
C SER A 310 3.68 14.27 -33.61
N ASN A 311 4.50 14.99 -34.38
CA ASN A 311 5.41 16.04 -33.93
C ASN A 311 6.37 15.62 -32.80
N SER A 312 6.62 14.32 -32.62
CA SER A 312 7.69 13.83 -31.76
C SER A 312 8.99 13.70 -32.54
N TYR A 313 10.10 13.54 -31.82
CA TYR A 313 11.42 13.29 -32.42
C TYR A 313 11.38 12.14 -33.45
N CYS A 314 10.67 11.05 -33.15
CA CYS A 314 10.57 9.88 -34.04
C CYS A 314 9.34 9.93 -34.97
N HIS A 315 8.20 10.45 -34.50
CA HIS A 315 6.92 10.44 -35.22
C HIS A 315 6.49 11.87 -35.51
N GLY A 316 7.10 12.46 -36.53
CA GLY A 316 7.03 13.87 -36.92
C GLY A 316 8.37 14.26 -37.55
N ALA A 317 9.43 13.60 -37.02
CA ALA A 317 10.75 13.40 -37.58
C ALA A 317 11.41 14.71 -38.03
N MET A 318 11.85 15.42 -36.99
CA MET A 318 12.61 16.65 -37.02
C MET A 318 14.07 16.32 -36.68
N PHE A 319 15.03 16.78 -37.49
CA PHE A 319 16.45 16.70 -37.13
C PHE A 319 16.84 17.79 -36.14
N VAL A 320 18.11 17.79 -35.70
CA VAL A 320 18.70 18.70 -34.69
C VAL A 320 18.37 20.19 -34.91
N ASN A 321 18.12 20.60 -36.15
CA ASN A 321 17.80 21.97 -36.53
C ASN A 321 16.31 22.25 -36.79
N GLY A 322 15.43 21.28 -36.55
CA GLY A 322 14.01 21.35 -36.92
C GLY A 322 13.74 21.10 -38.41
N ASP A 323 14.73 20.64 -39.17
CA ASP A 323 14.59 20.27 -40.58
C ASP A 323 13.80 18.96 -40.71
N GLU A 324 13.05 18.81 -41.82
CA GLU A 324 12.34 17.57 -42.15
C GLU A 324 13.32 16.39 -42.30
N SER A 325 13.00 15.26 -41.68
CA SER A 325 13.79 14.03 -41.78
C SER A 325 13.77 13.34 -43.13
N GLY A 326 12.82 13.69 -44.01
CA GLY A 326 12.57 13.00 -45.28
C GLY A 326 11.94 11.61 -45.15
N GLY A 327 11.42 11.24 -43.97
CA GLY A 327 10.73 9.96 -43.77
C GLY A 327 9.40 9.85 -44.53
N SER A 328 9.08 8.65 -45.01
CA SER A 328 7.86 8.37 -45.79
C SER A 328 6.62 8.09 -44.92
N LEU A 329 6.78 7.85 -43.61
CA LEU A 329 5.69 7.53 -42.69
C LEU A 329 5.98 8.08 -41.28
N THR A 330 5.88 9.40 -41.12
CA THR A 330 6.20 10.10 -39.87
C THR A 330 5.02 10.21 -38.89
N THR A 331 3.82 9.72 -39.24
CA THR A 331 2.62 9.77 -38.38
C THR A 331 1.93 8.41 -38.32
N PRO A 332 2.60 7.39 -37.75
CA PRO A 332 2.06 6.04 -37.70
C PRO A 332 0.80 5.95 -36.82
N VAL A 333 -0.02 4.96 -37.13
CA VAL A 333 -1.20 4.61 -36.33
C VAL A 333 -0.76 3.75 -35.16
N TRP A 334 -1.08 4.18 -33.94
CA TRP A 334 -0.68 3.54 -32.68
C TRP A 334 -1.10 2.07 -32.57
N THR A 335 -2.25 1.73 -33.13
CA THR A 335 -2.86 0.40 -33.03
C THR A 335 -2.54 -0.51 -34.23
N THR A 336 -1.70 -0.07 -35.17
CA THR A 336 -1.26 -0.89 -36.31
C THR A 336 0.16 -1.43 -36.06
N VAL A 337 0.21 -2.66 -35.53
CA VAL A 337 1.44 -3.36 -35.11
C VAL A 337 1.68 -4.64 -35.92
N ASP A 338 1.30 -4.63 -37.20
CA ASP A 338 1.43 -5.76 -38.13
C ASP A 338 2.74 -5.76 -38.93
N GLY A 339 3.64 -4.83 -38.63
CA GLY A 339 4.89 -4.62 -39.34
C GLY A 339 4.78 -3.73 -40.59
N SER A 340 3.58 -3.37 -41.05
CA SER A 340 3.39 -2.57 -42.27
C SER A 340 3.93 -1.14 -42.16
N GLN A 341 4.01 -0.62 -40.93
CA GLN A 341 4.46 0.73 -40.63
C GLN A 341 5.95 0.83 -40.31
N VAL A 342 6.70 -0.26 -40.47
CA VAL A 342 8.12 -0.30 -40.13
C VAL A 342 8.99 -0.51 -41.38
N GLY A 343 10.09 0.23 -41.44
CA GLY A 343 11.04 0.20 -42.55
C GLY A 343 12.08 1.32 -42.41
N CYS A 344 13.23 1.16 -43.06
CA CYS A 344 14.37 2.08 -42.90
C CYS A 344 14.07 3.50 -43.39
N ASP A 345 13.15 3.66 -44.35
CA ASP A 345 12.75 4.96 -44.91
C ASP A 345 11.52 5.58 -44.21
N ARG A 346 10.95 4.92 -43.19
CA ARG A 346 9.71 5.36 -42.54
C ARG A 346 9.92 6.57 -41.65
N CYS A 347 10.99 6.56 -40.87
CA CYS A 347 11.32 7.63 -39.92
C CYS A 347 12.10 8.77 -40.56
N HIS A 348 13.11 8.45 -41.38
CA HIS A 348 13.93 9.43 -42.11
C HIS A 348 14.22 8.93 -43.52
N GLY A 349 14.66 9.81 -44.42
CA GLY A 349 15.12 9.41 -45.74
C GLY A 349 16.34 8.49 -45.65
N ALA A 350 16.56 7.64 -46.64
CA ALA A 350 17.73 6.75 -46.70
C ALA A 350 18.49 6.98 -48.02
N PRO A 351 19.45 7.93 -48.09
CA PRO A 351 19.97 8.78 -47.00
C PRO A 351 19.05 9.96 -46.61
N PRO A 352 19.17 10.50 -45.39
CA PRO A 352 18.31 11.59 -44.93
C PRO A 352 18.63 12.90 -45.65
N PRO A 353 17.68 13.86 -45.74
CA PRO A 353 18.00 15.24 -46.06
C PRO A 353 18.97 15.75 -44.99
N GLY A 354 20.22 16.00 -45.35
CA GLY A 354 21.19 16.49 -44.36
C GLY A 354 20.75 17.83 -43.77
N PRO A 355 21.33 18.26 -42.63
CA PRO A 355 21.10 19.60 -42.10
C PRO A 355 21.45 20.63 -43.19
N GLY A 356 20.47 21.44 -43.60
CA GLY A 356 20.61 22.36 -44.73
C GLY A 356 20.85 21.71 -46.11
N GLY A 357 20.49 20.43 -46.30
CA GLY A 357 20.55 19.71 -47.59
C GLY A 357 21.90 19.05 -47.93
N THR A 358 22.75 18.75 -46.94
CA THR A 358 24.18 18.43 -47.16
C THR A 358 24.56 16.93 -47.12
N HIS A 359 23.63 16.02 -46.83
CA HIS A 359 23.93 14.58 -46.82
C HIS A 359 24.23 14.08 -48.24
N THR A 360 25.26 13.26 -48.37
CA THR A 360 25.63 12.64 -49.64
C THR A 360 24.58 11.62 -50.11
N THR A 361 24.56 11.28 -51.40
CA THR A 361 23.69 10.24 -51.97
C THR A 361 24.29 8.83 -51.89
N LEU A 362 25.40 8.65 -51.14
CA LEU A 362 26.00 7.33 -50.93
C LEU A 362 25.08 6.44 -50.10
N THR A 363 24.98 5.17 -50.47
CA THR A 363 24.18 4.16 -49.75
C THR A 363 25.03 3.26 -48.84
N THR A 364 26.36 3.41 -48.86
CA THR A 364 27.29 2.69 -47.97
C THR A 364 27.44 3.47 -46.67
N CYS A 365 26.43 3.36 -45.79
CA CYS A 365 26.32 4.14 -44.55
C CYS A 365 27.51 3.92 -43.61
N SER A 366 28.03 2.68 -43.58
CA SER A 366 29.13 2.22 -42.71
C SER A 366 30.43 3.01 -42.88
N LEU A 367 30.60 3.75 -43.99
CA LEU A 367 31.77 4.61 -44.21
C LEU A 367 31.82 5.82 -43.28
N CYS A 368 30.65 6.33 -42.88
CA CYS A 368 30.54 7.50 -42.00
C CYS A 368 29.91 7.12 -40.65
N HIS A 369 28.94 6.21 -40.65
CA HIS A 369 28.19 5.79 -39.46
C HIS A 369 28.64 4.38 -39.04
N LEU A 370 29.60 4.31 -38.13
CA LEU A 370 30.26 3.04 -37.76
C LEU A 370 29.35 2.07 -36.99
N HIS A 371 28.21 2.54 -36.46
CA HIS A 371 27.25 1.71 -35.75
C HIS A 371 26.29 0.95 -36.69
N VAL A 372 26.21 1.30 -37.98
CA VAL A 372 25.35 0.62 -38.98
C VAL A 372 26.20 -0.13 -40.01
N ASN A 373 25.80 -1.37 -40.30
CA ASN A 373 26.46 -2.25 -41.25
C ASN A 373 25.91 -2.08 -42.67
N ASP A 374 26.61 -2.63 -43.66
CA ASP A 374 26.21 -2.56 -45.08
C ASP A 374 24.89 -3.31 -45.38
N ASP A 375 24.48 -4.24 -44.51
CA ASP A 375 23.20 -4.95 -44.58
C ASP A 375 22.08 -4.25 -43.79
N TYR A 376 22.32 -3.03 -43.30
CA TYR A 376 21.44 -2.23 -42.45
C TYR A 376 21.15 -2.84 -41.06
N SER A 377 21.92 -3.85 -40.65
CA SER A 377 21.96 -4.25 -39.24
C SER A 377 22.77 -3.24 -38.41
N PHE A 378 22.56 -3.24 -37.09
CA PHE A 378 23.23 -2.34 -36.16
C PHE A 378 24.19 -3.13 -35.27
N ASN A 379 25.44 -2.65 -35.16
CA ASN A 379 26.42 -3.21 -34.23
C ASN A 379 26.06 -2.88 -32.77
N ASP A 380 25.47 -1.70 -32.57
CA ASP A 380 24.92 -1.25 -31.30
C ASP A 380 23.59 -0.53 -31.56
N PRO A 381 22.45 -1.24 -31.46
CA PRO A 381 21.12 -0.66 -31.66
C PRO A 381 20.80 0.48 -30.69
N ASP A 382 21.45 0.54 -29.52
CA ASP A 382 21.19 1.59 -28.52
C ASP A 382 21.75 2.96 -28.96
N LEU A 383 22.63 2.98 -29.96
CA LEU A 383 23.11 4.22 -30.59
C LEU A 383 22.14 4.76 -31.65
N HIS A 384 21.24 3.93 -32.17
CA HIS A 384 20.25 4.37 -33.13
C HIS A 384 18.97 4.86 -32.41
N VAL A 385 18.54 6.07 -32.73
CA VAL A 385 17.38 6.75 -32.11
C VAL A 385 17.61 7.05 -30.62
N ASN A 386 18.78 7.61 -30.28
CA ASN A 386 19.16 7.97 -28.90
C ASN A 386 19.18 9.49 -28.63
N GLY A 387 18.82 10.31 -29.63
CA GLY A 387 18.85 11.78 -29.50
C GLY A 387 20.25 12.40 -29.60
N VAL A 388 21.25 11.64 -30.04
CA VAL A 388 22.61 12.11 -30.32
C VAL A 388 22.91 11.83 -31.80
N VAL A 389 23.61 12.76 -32.45
CA VAL A 389 24.15 12.53 -33.79
C VAL A 389 25.61 12.12 -33.64
N ASP A 390 25.90 10.88 -34.04
CA ASP A 390 27.25 10.30 -34.04
C ASP A 390 28.08 10.72 -35.27
#